data_AF-R7VCW2-F1
#
_entry.id   AF-R7VCW2-F1
#
_cell.length_a   1.000
_cell.length_b   1.000
_cell.length_c   1.000
_cell.angle_alpha   90.00
_cell.angle_beta   90.00
_cell.angle_gamma   90.00
#
_symmetry.space_group_name_H-M   'P 1'
#
loop_
_entity.id
_entity.type
_entity.pdbx_description
1 polymer ?
#
loop_
_entity_poly.entity_id
_entity_poly.type
_entity_poly.pdbx_seq_one_letter_code
_entity_poly.pdbx_strand_id
1 'polypeptide(L)'
;MSITSTEKEILCAVHWFQSWSAMQKGDFMKDLLEKAVPQKVSTLFGAFESLNMQDSKPPSIFKCQLKLFSDWFAEWSDKDRNDFMRKLEEVDHNFVDQFNIALANTAQQP
;
A
#
# COMPACT_ATOMS: atom_id res chain seq x y z
N MET A 1 9.78 -25.98 5.46
CA MET A 1 9.36 -24.82 6.28
C MET A 1 7.95 -24.46 5.87
N SER A 2 7.02 -24.41 6.81
CA SER A 2 5.64 -24.04 6.53
C SER A 2 5.54 -22.53 6.45
N ILE A 3 4.95 -22.00 5.37
CA ILE A 3 4.73 -20.57 5.20
C ILE A 3 3.69 -20.09 6.22
N THR A 4 4.01 -19.03 6.97
CA THR A 4 3.13 -18.41 7.98
C THR A 4 1.95 -17.67 7.33
N SER A 5 0.93 -17.27 8.12
CA SER A 5 -0.22 -16.50 7.58
C SER A 5 0.25 -15.17 6.98
N THR A 6 1.06 -14.43 7.74
CA THR A 6 1.61 -13.14 7.34
C THR A 6 2.48 -13.24 6.09
N GLU A 7 3.32 -14.26 5.97
CA GLU A 7 4.09 -14.47 4.74
C GLU A 7 3.20 -14.69 3.51
N LYS A 8 2.06 -15.38 3.66
CA LYS A 8 1.09 -15.55 2.56
C LYS A 8 0.42 -14.24 2.20
N GLU A 9 0.05 -13.42 3.18
CA GLU A 9 -0.55 -12.09 2.98
C GLU A 9 0.42 -11.18 2.22
N ILE A 10 1.69 -11.15 2.63
CA ILE A 10 2.77 -10.41 1.96
C ILE A 10 2.92 -10.86 0.51
N LEU A 11 3.05 -12.17 0.27
CA LEU A 11 3.19 -12.71 -1.09
C LEU A 11 1.96 -12.39 -1.96
N CYS A 12 0.77 -12.42 -1.37
CA CYS A 12 -0.48 -12.08 -2.04
C CYS A 12 -0.50 -10.61 -2.46
N ALA A 13 -0.13 -9.69 -1.55
CA ALA A 13 -0.04 -8.27 -1.84
C ALA A 13 1.01 -7.96 -2.94
N VAL A 14 2.17 -8.61 -2.91
CA VAL A 14 3.20 -8.49 -3.95
C VAL A 14 2.69 -9.01 -5.30
N HIS A 15 1.95 -10.12 -5.31
CA HIS A 15 1.34 -10.65 -6.53
C HIS A 15 0.28 -9.70 -7.12
N TRP A 16 -0.55 -9.09 -6.28
CA TRP A 16 -1.50 -8.06 -6.73
C TRP A 16 -0.76 -6.87 -7.34
N PHE A 17 0.30 -6.38 -6.70
CA PHE A 17 1.11 -5.27 -7.19
C PHE A 17 1.68 -5.52 -8.59
N GLN A 18 2.15 -6.74 -8.87
CA GLN A 18 2.63 -7.12 -10.20
C GLN A 18 1.53 -7.09 -11.28
N SER A 19 0.29 -7.32 -10.87
CA SER A 19 -0.88 -7.34 -11.76
C SER A 19 -1.52 -5.96 -11.96
N TRP A 20 -1.08 -4.95 -11.21
CA TRP A 20 -1.61 -3.59 -11.28
C TRP A 20 -1.03 -2.79 -12.44
N SER A 21 -1.89 -1.98 -13.05
CA SER A 21 -1.48 -0.94 -14.00
C SER A 21 -0.63 0.13 -13.33
N ALA A 22 0.12 0.91 -14.12
CA ALA A 22 0.89 2.04 -13.63
C ALA A 22 0.04 3.05 -12.83
N MET A 23 -1.21 3.28 -13.26
CA MET A 23 -2.15 4.17 -12.55
C MET A 23 -2.51 3.63 -11.16
N GLN A 24 -2.83 2.34 -11.08
CA GLN A 24 -3.13 1.66 -9.81
C GLN A 24 -1.92 1.62 -8.86
N LYS A 25 -0.72 1.38 -9.39
CA LYS A 25 0.52 1.49 -8.60
C LYS A 25 0.72 2.91 -8.07
N GLY A 26 0.40 3.94 -8.86
CA GLY A 26 0.44 5.34 -8.42
C GLY A 26 -0.55 5.65 -7.28
N ASP A 27 -1.75 5.08 -7.32
CA ASP A 27 -2.72 5.21 -6.21
C ASP A 27 -2.25 4.45 -4.97
N PHE A 28 -1.71 3.24 -5.15
CA PHE A 28 -1.11 2.46 -4.06
C PHE A 28 0.08 3.17 -3.39
N MET A 29 0.92 3.87 -4.18
CA MET A 29 2.03 4.67 -3.65
C MET A 29 1.55 5.72 -2.64
N LYS A 30 0.49 6.46 -2.98
CA LYS A 30 -0.09 7.48 -2.10
C LYS A 30 -0.61 6.85 -0.81
N ASP A 31 -1.34 5.74 -0.94
CA ASP A 31 -1.88 4.99 0.18
C ASP A 31 -0.77 4.46 1.13
N LEU A 32 0.33 3.99 0.57
CA LEU A 32 1.48 3.49 1.33
C LEU A 32 2.23 4.63 2.06
N LEU A 33 2.39 5.78 1.42
CA LEU A 33 3.00 6.98 2.03
C LEU A 33 2.16 7.50 3.20
N GLU A 34 0.83 7.54 3.05
CA GLU A 34 -0.08 7.94 4.12
C GLU A 34 0.04 7.02 5.35
N LYS A 35 0.19 5.71 5.12
CA LYS A 35 0.39 4.72 6.19
C LYS A 35 1.78 4.79 6.84
N ALA A 36 2.80 5.22 6.09
CA ALA A 36 4.17 5.33 6.58
C ALA A 36 4.47 6.62 7.35
N VAL A 37 3.70 7.69 7.13
CA VAL A 37 3.88 8.99 7.80
C VAL A 37 3.04 9.05 9.09
N PRO A 38 3.64 9.11 10.30
CA PRO A 38 2.90 9.04 11.56
C PRO A 38 1.91 10.19 11.82
N GLN A 39 2.00 11.29 11.06
CA GLN A 39 1.36 12.57 11.38
C GLN A 39 0.05 12.86 10.58
N LYS A 40 -0.33 12.05 9.58
CA LYS A 40 -1.43 12.41 8.65
C LYS A 40 -2.47 11.29 8.37
N VAL A 41 -2.49 10.23 9.18
CA VAL A 41 -3.17 8.96 8.84
C VAL A 41 -4.71 9.00 8.90
N SER A 42 -5.35 10.10 9.30
CA SER A 42 -6.78 10.06 9.65
C SER A 42 -7.74 10.63 8.60
N THR A 43 -7.29 11.48 7.66
CA THR A 43 -8.21 12.30 6.85
C THR A 43 -8.24 11.97 5.36
N LEU A 44 -7.18 11.37 4.78
CA LEU A 44 -7.10 11.15 3.33
C LEU A 44 -7.76 9.84 2.88
N PHE A 45 -7.61 8.75 3.62
CA PHE A 45 -8.30 7.48 3.32
C PHE A 45 -9.84 7.64 3.32
N GLY A 46 -10.38 8.40 4.29
CA GLY A 46 -11.81 8.73 4.33
C GLY A 46 -12.25 9.61 3.15
N ALA A 47 -11.37 10.49 2.65
CA ALA A 47 -11.64 11.31 1.46
C ALA A 47 -11.60 10.47 0.17
N PHE A 48 -10.72 9.47 0.07
CA PHE A 48 -10.64 8.57 -1.09
C PHE A 48 -11.85 7.62 -1.17
N GLU A 49 -12.37 7.15 -0.03
CA GLU A 49 -13.65 6.44 0.03
C GLU A 49 -14.83 7.36 -0.30
N SER A 50 -14.86 8.58 0.28
CA SER A 50 -15.96 9.54 0.06
C SER A 50 -16.06 10.05 -1.37
N LEU A 51 -14.93 10.19 -2.09
CA LEU A 51 -14.90 10.59 -3.50
C LEU A 51 -15.41 9.49 -4.45
N ASN A 52 -15.54 8.24 -3.98
CA ASN A 52 -15.87 7.08 -4.81
C ASN A 52 -17.21 6.41 -4.45
N MET A 53 -17.89 6.87 -3.39
CA MET A 53 -19.22 6.39 -2.98
C MET A 53 -20.38 6.97 -3.78
N GLN A 54 -20.13 7.88 -4.73
CA GLN A 54 -21.18 8.44 -5.60
C GLN A 54 -21.49 7.58 -6.84
N ASP A 55 -20.69 6.53 -7.12
CA ASP A 55 -20.97 5.61 -8.21
C ASP A 55 -21.61 4.32 -7.68
N SER A 56 -22.85 4.06 -8.08
CA SER A 56 -23.65 2.86 -7.84
C SER A 56 -23.12 1.59 -8.55
N LYS A 57 -21.80 1.53 -8.78
CA LYS A 57 -21.08 0.42 -9.41
C LYS A 57 -20.43 -0.45 -8.33
N PRO A 58 -20.46 -1.80 -8.45
CA PRO A 58 -19.72 -2.65 -7.53
C PRO A 58 -18.24 -2.23 -7.45
N PRO A 59 -17.61 -2.30 -6.25
CA PRO A 59 -16.23 -1.89 -6.08
C PRO A 59 -15.33 -2.68 -7.04
N SER A 60 -14.34 -2.02 -7.62
CA SER A 60 -13.37 -2.71 -8.46
C SER A 60 -12.57 -3.71 -7.62
N ILE A 61 -12.10 -4.80 -8.25
CA ILE A 61 -11.24 -5.80 -7.59
C ILE A 61 -10.05 -5.13 -6.91
N PHE A 62 -9.48 -4.11 -7.56
CA PHE A 62 -8.41 -3.29 -7.01
C PHE A 62 -8.77 -2.65 -5.66
N LYS A 63 -9.97 -2.07 -5.52
CA LYS A 63 -10.43 -1.50 -4.25
C LYS A 63 -10.54 -2.56 -3.16
N CYS A 64 -11.05 -3.75 -3.50
CA CYS A 64 -11.11 -4.87 -2.56
C CYS A 64 -9.72 -5.33 -2.12
N GLN A 65 -8.76 -5.38 -3.06
CA GLN A 65 -7.35 -5.71 -2.76
C GLN A 65 -6.71 -4.66 -1.84
N LEU A 66 -6.90 -3.36 -2.10
CA LEU A 66 -6.39 -2.28 -1.26
C LEU A 66 -6.97 -2.30 0.16
N LYS A 67 -8.27 -2.57 0.28
CA LYS A 67 -8.92 -2.69 1.58
C LYS A 67 -8.30 -3.83 2.39
N LEU A 68 -8.20 -5.01 1.77
CA LEU A 68 -7.65 -6.18 2.44
C LEU A 68 -6.16 -6.01 2.78
N PHE A 69 -5.39 -5.39 1.88
CA PHE A 69 -4.02 -4.97 2.17
C PHE A 69 -3.94 -4.02 3.38
N SER A 70 -4.85 -3.05 3.48
CA SER A 70 -4.85 -2.08 4.58
C SER A 70 -5.12 -2.77 5.93
N ASP A 71 -6.06 -3.70 5.95
CA ASP A 71 -6.37 -4.51 7.13
C ASP A 71 -5.15 -5.35 7.55
N TRP A 72 -4.48 -6.01 6.59
CA TRP A 72 -3.25 -6.76 6.87
C TRP A 72 -2.09 -5.88 7.34
N PHE A 73 -1.82 -4.79 6.64
CA PHE A 73 -0.70 -3.89 6.93
C PHE A 73 -0.81 -3.25 8.33
N ALA A 74 -2.03 -3.00 8.81
CA ALA A 74 -2.29 -2.52 10.17
C ALA A 74 -1.85 -3.53 11.24
N GLU A 75 -2.10 -4.82 11.00
CA GLU A 75 -1.75 -5.92 11.91
C GLU A 75 -0.29 -6.40 11.79
N TRP A 76 0.37 -6.07 10.68
CA TRP A 76 1.78 -6.43 10.45
C TRP A 76 2.73 -5.74 11.41
N SER A 77 3.72 -6.48 11.90
CA SER A 77 4.84 -5.90 12.65
C SER A 77 5.75 -5.09 11.75
N ASP A 78 6.60 -4.23 12.33
CA ASP A 78 7.60 -3.48 11.54
C ASP A 78 8.52 -4.41 10.74
N LYS A 79 8.81 -5.61 11.27
CA LYS A 79 9.58 -6.63 10.55
C LYS A 79 8.85 -7.11 9.29
N ASP A 80 7.56 -7.36 9.39
CA ASP A 80 6.74 -7.85 8.29
C ASP A 80 6.55 -6.78 7.22
N ARG A 81 6.33 -5.53 7.64
CA ARG A 81 6.30 -4.36 6.75
C ARG A 81 7.61 -4.17 6.00
N ASN A 82 8.75 -4.33 6.69
CA ASN A 82 10.08 -4.28 6.06
C ASN A 82 10.30 -5.45 5.08
N ASP A 83 9.80 -6.64 5.40
CA ASP A 83 9.88 -7.79 4.49
C ASP A 83 9.04 -7.57 3.22
N PHE A 84 7.84 -7.00 3.37
CA PHE A 84 7.01 -6.58 2.25
C PHE A 84 7.71 -5.55 1.36
N MET A 85 8.31 -4.50 1.94
CA MET A 85 9.05 -3.49 1.18
C MET A 85 10.23 -4.10 0.42
N ARG A 86 10.98 -5.01 1.03
CA ARG A 86 12.08 -5.72 0.35
C ARG A 86 11.57 -6.53 -0.84
N LYS A 87 10.45 -7.24 -0.71
CA LYS A 87 9.87 -8.01 -1.82
C LYS A 87 9.30 -7.12 -2.92
N LEU A 88 8.78 -5.94 -2.58
CA LEU A 88 8.41 -4.94 -3.60
C LEU A 88 9.63 -4.43 -4.36
N GLU A 89 10.74 -4.18 -3.66
CA GLU A 89 12.00 -3.73 -4.26
C GLU A 89 12.57 -4.76 -5.26
N GLU A 90 12.50 -6.05 -4.89
CA GLU A 90 12.90 -7.16 -5.78
C GLU A 90 12.08 -7.21 -7.08
N VAL A 91 10.83 -6.74 -7.03
CA VAL A 91 9.90 -6.76 -8.16
C VAL A 91 9.96 -5.47 -8.98
N ASP A 92 10.11 -4.32 -8.32
CA ASP A 92 10.07 -2.99 -8.92
C ASP A 92 10.90 -2.01 -8.08
N HIS A 93 12.21 -2.05 -8.27
CA HIS A 93 13.18 -1.19 -7.56
C HIS A 93 12.85 0.31 -7.74
N ASN A 94 12.43 0.72 -8.94
CA ASN A 94 12.09 2.13 -9.21
C ASN A 94 10.88 2.60 -8.39
N PHE A 95 9.89 1.73 -8.17
CA PHE A 95 8.78 2.05 -7.29
C PHE A 95 9.25 2.34 -5.86
N VAL A 96 10.13 1.49 -5.29
CA VAL A 96 10.63 1.67 -3.93
C VAL A 96 11.55 2.90 -3.81
N ASP A 97 12.39 3.17 -4.82
CA ASP A 97 13.17 4.41 -4.89
C ASP A 97 12.27 5.65 -4.82
N GLN A 98 11.20 5.68 -5.62
CA GLN A 98 10.23 6.77 -5.63
C GLN A 98 9.52 6.90 -4.28
N PHE A 99 9.16 5.79 -3.65
CA PHE A 99 8.58 5.78 -2.31
C PHE A 99 9.53 6.43 -1.29
N ASN A 100 10.79 6.03 -1.27
CA ASN A 100 11.80 6.55 -0.35
C ASN A 100 12.06 8.06 -0.56
N ILE A 101 12.15 8.50 -1.82
CA ILE A 101 12.28 9.92 -2.16
C ILE A 101 11.05 10.70 -1.68
N ALA A 102 9.84 10.20 -1.95
CA ALA A 102 8.61 10.85 -1.53
C ALA A 102 8.49 10.91 0.01
N LEU A 103 8.85 9.83 0.70
CA LEU A 103 8.87 9.76 2.16
C LEU A 103 9.84 10.78 2.76
N ALA A 104 11.07 10.86 2.23
CA ALA A 104 12.06 11.85 2.64
C ALA A 104 11.54 13.29 2.45
N ASN A 105 10.89 13.58 1.33
CA ASN A 105 10.28 14.88 1.06
C ASN A 105 9.15 15.21 2.05
N THR A 106 8.32 14.23 2.42
CA THR A 106 7.26 14.45 3.41
C THR A 106 7.77 14.69 4.83
N ALA A 107 8.94 14.15 5.18
CA ALA A 107 9.59 14.39 6.48
C ALA A 107 10.28 15.77 6.57
N GLN A 108 10.53 16.42 5.43
CA GLN A 108 11.21 17.72 5.34
C GLN A 108 10.25 18.92 5.26
N GLN A 109 8.93 18.72 5.24
CA GLN A 109 7.97 19.82 5.28
C GLN A 109 7.76 20.29 6.74
N PRO A 110 8.08 21.56 7.07
CA PRO A 110 7.94 22.13 8.42
C PRO A 110 6.48 22.34 8.84
#